data_AF-A0A317KRN7-F1
#
_entry.id   AF-A0A317KRN7-F1
#
_cell.length_a   1.000
_cell.length_b   1.000
_cell.length_c   1.000
_cell.angle_alpha   90.00
_cell.angle_beta   90.00
_cell.angle_gamma   90.00
#
_symmetry.space_group_name_H-M   'P 1'
#
loop_
_entity.id
_entity.type
_entity.pdbx_description
1 polymer ?
#
loop_
_entity_poly.entity_id
_entity_poly.type
_entity_poly.pdbx_seq_one_letter_code
_entity_poly.pdbx_strand_id
1 'polypeptide(L)'
;MQVDSADFDTITTPLPTDWVMRVVIHGSGLVFGATPMLARVGSQAVQGLMPTLEEGVVLGFLTTVPTDGDELRIGYANGEDLASTGITYSAPDA
;
A
#
# COMPACT_ATOMS: atom_id res chain seq x y z
N MET A 1 -7.03 -12.49 6.11
CA MET A 1 -6.12 -11.35 5.96
C MET A 1 -6.78 -10.16 6.63
N GLN A 2 -6.06 -9.47 7.50
CA GLN A 2 -6.54 -8.28 8.19
C GLN A 2 -5.45 -7.21 8.08
N VAL A 3 -5.85 -5.98 7.77
CA VAL A 3 -4.95 -4.82 7.78
C VAL A 3 -5.34 -3.95 8.95
N ASP A 4 -4.38 -3.60 9.79
CA ASP A 4 -4.60 -2.89 11.04
C ASP A 4 -4.24 -1.40 10.91
N SER A 5 -3.18 -1.08 10.15
CA SER A 5 -2.78 0.30 9.86
C SER A 5 -1.97 0.41 8.56
N ALA A 6 -1.81 1.63 8.06
CA ALA A 6 -0.85 1.94 7.00
C ALA A 6 -0.22 3.31 7.20
N ASP A 7 1.09 3.40 6.96
CA ASP A 7 1.86 4.64 6.98
C ASP A 7 2.13 5.11 5.55
N PHE A 8 2.04 6.43 5.34
CA PHE A 8 2.25 7.07 4.04
C PHE A 8 3.34 8.13 4.17
N ASP A 9 4.52 7.85 3.60
CA ASP A 9 5.66 8.76 3.66
C ASP A 9 5.98 9.34 2.28
N THR A 10 6.01 10.66 2.17
CA THR A 10 6.53 11.33 0.97
C THR A 10 8.02 11.05 0.82
N ILE A 11 8.42 10.61 -0.37
CA ILE A 11 9.82 10.38 -0.71
C ILE A 11 10.43 11.73 -1.10
N THR A 12 11.29 12.26 -0.24
CA THR A 12 11.94 13.56 -0.44
C THR A 12 13.26 13.45 -1.20
N THR A 13 13.88 12.27 -1.21
CA THR A 13 15.12 12.00 -1.94
C THR A 13 14.81 11.55 -3.37
N PRO A 14 15.40 12.16 -4.40
CA PRO A 14 15.20 11.72 -5.79
C PRO A 14 15.61 10.26 -5.97
N LEU A 15 14.67 9.43 -6.46
CA LEU A 15 14.93 8.06 -6.86
C LEU A 15 15.10 7.99 -8.38
N PRO A 16 15.80 6.96 -8.91
CA PRO A 16 15.82 6.68 -10.35
C PRO A 16 14.47 6.14 -10.88
N THR A 17 13.41 6.22 -10.08
CA THR A 17 12.03 5.84 -10.40
C THR A 17 11.10 7.05 -10.24
N ASP A 18 9.86 6.93 -10.69
CA ASP A 18 8.80 7.93 -10.53
C ASP A 18 8.04 7.81 -9.20
N TRP A 19 8.57 7.05 -8.23
CA TRP A 19 7.94 6.88 -6.92
C TRP A 19 8.08 8.14 -6.09
N VAL A 20 6.94 8.67 -5.65
CA VAL A 20 6.86 9.89 -4.83
C VAL A 20 6.41 9.62 -3.40
N MET A 21 5.84 8.45 -3.14
CA MET A 21 5.34 8.09 -1.83
C MET A 21 5.58 6.61 -1.53
N ARG A 22 6.02 6.35 -0.31
CA ARG A 22 6.14 5.03 0.29
C ARG A 22 4.88 4.71 1.09
N VAL A 23 4.37 3.50 0.93
CA VAL A 23 3.23 2.98 1.70
C VAL A 23 3.73 1.78 2.51
N VAL A 24 3.62 1.83 3.83
CA VAL A 24 3.93 0.70 4.72
C VAL A 24 2.63 0.18 5.29
N ILE A 25 2.27 -1.06 4.99
CA ILE A 25 1.02 -1.69 5.37
C ILE A 25 1.31 -2.68 6.49
N HIS A 26 0.59 -2.55 7.61
CA HIS A 26 0.73 -3.42 8.77
C HIS A 26 -0.54 -4.24 8.98
N GLY A 27 -0.38 -5.52 9.29
CA GLY A 27 -1.52 -6.39 9.53
C GLY A 27 -1.14 -7.83 9.84
N SER A 28 -2.10 -8.73 9.63
CA SER A 28 -1.92 -10.16 9.85
C SER A 28 -2.45 -10.99 8.67
N GLY A 29 -1.77 -12.11 8.41
CA GLY A 29 -2.09 -12.98 7.27
C GLY A 29 -1.79 -12.35 5.90
N LEU A 30 -0.84 -11.42 5.84
CA LEU A 30 -0.26 -10.86 4.62
C LEU A 30 0.84 -11.81 4.13
N VAL A 31 0.48 -12.72 3.21
CA VAL A 31 1.36 -13.82 2.77
C VAL A 31 1.75 -13.62 1.33
N PHE A 32 3.06 -13.52 1.05
CA PHE A 32 3.57 -13.54 -0.32
C PHE A 32 3.76 -14.99 -0.77
N GLY A 33 3.23 -15.32 -1.95
CA GLY A 33 3.29 -16.67 -2.49
C GLY A 33 3.12 -16.68 -4.01
N ALA A 34 2.64 -17.81 -4.53
CA ALA A 34 2.46 -17.99 -5.98
C ALA A 34 1.43 -17.02 -6.57
N THR A 35 0.40 -16.66 -5.81
CA THR A 35 -0.58 -15.63 -6.20
C THR A 35 -0.08 -14.26 -5.74
N PRO A 36 0.21 -13.32 -6.65
CA PRO A 36 0.70 -11.99 -6.30
C PRO A 36 -0.30 -11.23 -5.43
N MET A 37 0.21 -10.51 -4.42
CA MET A 37 -0.55 -9.52 -3.68
C MET A 37 -0.74 -8.27 -4.52
N LEU A 38 -1.93 -7.67 -4.46
CA LEU A 38 -2.30 -6.44 -5.12
C LEU A 38 -2.83 -5.45 -4.09
N ALA A 39 -2.48 -4.18 -4.23
CA ALA A 39 -3.05 -3.12 -3.42
C ALA A 39 -3.30 -1.87 -4.25
N ARG A 40 -4.25 -1.05 -3.79
CA ARG A 40 -4.61 0.24 -4.38
C ARG A 40 -4.87 1.27 -3.30
N VAL A 41 -4.61 2.53 -3.60
CA VAL A 41 -5.02 3.68 -2.78
C VAL A 41 -5.88 4.56 -3.66
N GLY A 42 -7.19 4.64 -3.37
CA GLY A 42 -8.17 5.22 -4.27
C GLY A 42 -8.17 4.49 -5.63
N SER A 43 -7.85 5.23 -6.70
CA SER A 43 -7.73 4.67 -8.06
C SER A 43 -6.32 4.18 -8.42
N GLN A 44 -5.30 4.48 -7.61
CA GLN A 44 -3.89 4.23 -7.93
C GLN A 44 -3.47 2.83 -7.50
N ALA A 45 -2.68 2.15 -8.34
CA ALA A 45 -2.05 0.88 -7.97
C ALA A 45 -0.81 1.13 -7.10
N VAL A 46 -0.73 0.42 -5.98
CA VAL A 46 0.50 0.35 -5.19
C VAL A 46 1.49 -0.54 -5.95
N GLN A 47 2.63 0.04 -6.30
CA GLN A 47 3.71 -0.62 -7.03
C GLN A 47 4.73 -1.22 -6.08
N GLY A 48 5.49 -2.20 -6.58
CA GLY A 48 6.64 -2.74 -5.86
C GLY A 48 6.31 -3.37 -4.52
N LEU A 49 5.10 -3.95 -4.36
CA LEU A 49 4.71 -4.62 -3.13
C LEU A 49 5.72 -5.71 -2.76
N MET A 50 6.30 -5.59 -1.57
CA MET A 50 7.33 -6.50 -1.07
C MET A 50 7.16 -6.76 0.42
N PRO A 51 7.38 -7.99 0.89
CA PRO A 51 7.41 -8.27 2.32
C PRO A 51 8.67 -7.66 2.94
N THR A 52 8.58 -7.25 4.20
CA THR A 52 9.75 -6.86 4.98
C THR A 52 10.27 -8.05 5.81
N LEU A 53 11.31 -7.82 6.62
CA LEU A 53 11.78 -8.81 7.60
C LEU A 53 10.82 -8.97 8.79
N GLU A 54 9.93 -8.00 9.00
CA GLU A 54 8.91 -8.04 10.04
C GLU A 54 7.66 -8.74 9.50
N GLU A 55 7.17 -9.72 10.26
CA GLU A 55 5.96 -10.46 9.90
C GLU A 55 4.75 -9.52 9.89
N GLY A 56 3.93 -9.63 8.85
CA GLY A 56 2.73 -8.79 8.73
C GLY A 56 3.02 -7.36 8.27
N VAL A 57 4.24 -7.04 7.85
CA VAL A 57 4.59 -5.72 7.32
C VAL A 57 4.95 -5.82 5.83
N VAL A 58 4.25 -5.03 5.02
CA VAL A 58 4.39 -4.97 3.57
C VAL A 58 4.73 -3.56 3.13
N LEU A 59 5.77 -3.44 2.31
CA LEU A 59 6.21 -2.18 1.72
C LEU A 59 5.69 -2.06 0.29
N GLY A 60 5.25 -0.88 -0.11
CA GLY A 60 4.89 -0.54 -1.49
C GLY A 60 5.10 0.94 -1.79
N PHE A 61 4.83 1.33 -3.03
CA PHE A 61 5.11 2.66 -3.56
C PHE A 61 3.99 3.21 -4.44
N LEU A 62 3.84 4.53 -4.46
CA LEU A 62 2.92 5.25 -5.35
C LEU A 62 3.70 6.27 -6.18
N THR A 63 3.22 6.52 -7.40
CA THR A 63 3.82 7.48 -8.35
C THR A 63 3.19 8.86 -8.30
N THR A 64 2.05 8.99 -7.61
CA THR A 64 1.45 10.30 -7.28
C THR A 64 0.96 10.31 -5.83
N VAL A 65 0.86 11.50 -5.24
CA VAL A 65 0.28 11.68 -3.90
C VAL A 65 -1.22 11.40 -3.98
N PRO A 66 -1.81 10.52 -3.14
CA PRO A 66 -3.25 10.28 -3.11
C PRO A 66 -4.04 11.53 -2.74
N THR A 67 -5.35 11.50 -3.05
CA THR A 67 -6.27 12.52 -2.54
C THR A 67 -6.68 12.16 -1.12
N ASP A 68 -6.88 13.16 -0.25
CA ASP A 68 -7.41 12.94 1.09
C ASP A 68 -8.71 12.12 1.05
N GLY A 69 -8.78 11.09 1.89
CA GLY A 69 -9.88 10.15 1.94
C GLY A 69 -9.77 8.97 0.95
N ASP A 70 -8.75 8.93 0.08
CA ASP A 70 -8.50 7.77 -0.77
C ASP A 70 -8.23 6.53 0.10
N GLU A 71 -9.04 5.50 -0.11
CA GLU A 71 -8.99 4.28 0.70
C GLU A 71 -7.91 3.31 0.21
N LEU A 72 -7.15 2.72 1.13
CA LEU A 72 -6.32 1.55 0.89
C LEU A 72 -7.20 0.31 0.73
N ARG A 73 -7.02 -0.41 -0.38
CA ARG A 73 -7.61 -1.72 -0.63
C ARG A 73 -6.54 -2.73 -0.97
N ILE A 74 -6.70 -3.97 -0.52
CA ILE A 74 -5.70 -5.02 -0.70
C ILE A 74 -6.34 -6.37 -0.98
N GLY A 75 -5.64 -7.22 -1.71
CA GLY A 75 -6.10 -8.55 -2.06
C GLY A 75 -5.03 -9.33 -2.80
N TYR A 76 -5.44 -10.40 -3.45
CA TYR A 76 -4.57 -11.25 -4.26
C TYR A 76 -5.07 -11.28 -5.69
N ALA A 77 -4.18 -11.52 -6.64
CA ALA A 77 -4.52 -11.65 -8.06
C ALA A 77 -5.22 -12.99 -8.37
N ASN A 78 -6.35 -13.26 -7.71
CA ASN A 78 -7.14 -14.48 -7.80
C ASN A 78 -8.47 -14.29 -8.57
N GLY A 79 -8.71 -13.08 -9.11
CA GLY A 79 -9.95 -12.73 -9.81
C GLY A 79 -11.05 -12.15 -8.92
N GLU A 80 -10.83 -12.05 -7.61
CA GLU A 80 -11.71 -11.34 -6.68
C GLU A 80 -11.37 -9.84 -6.62
N ASP A 81 -12.34 -9.02 -6.21
CA ASP A 81 -12.12 -7.61 -5.95
C ASP A 81 -11.21 -7.39 -4.73
N LEU A 82 -10.45 -6.29 -4.74
CA LEU A 82 -9.63 -5.92 -3.60
C LEU A 82 -10.52 -5.59 -2.39
N ALA A 83 -10.20 -6.18 -1.25
CA ALA A 83 -10.93 -5.97 -0.01
C ALA A 83 -10.68 -4.55 0.51
N SER A 84 -11.76 -3.93 0.99
CA SER A 84 -11.73 -2.70 1.77
C SER A 84 -10.96 -2.93 3.07
N THR A 85 -10.07 -1.99 3.42
CA THR A 85 -9.37 -2.00 4.72
C THR A 85 -9.96 -1.00 5.71
N GLY A 86 -10.72 -0.01 5.24
CA GLY A 86 -11.18 1.11 6.04
C GLY A 86 -10.09 2.13 6.38
N ILE A 87 -8.83 1.90 5.97
CA ILE A 87 -7.72 2.83 6.14
C ILE A 87 -7.75 3.81 4.97
N THR A 88 -7.70 5.11 5.28
CA THR A 88 -7.69 6.19 4.29
C THR A 88 -6.42 7.00 4.38
N TYR A 89 -5.98 7.51 3.23
CA TYR A 89 -4.91 8.50 3.20
C TYR A 89 -5.40 9.83 3.76
N SER A 90 -4.56 10.45 4.59
CA SER A 90 -4.73 11.83 5.05
C SER A 90 -3.41 12.55 4.85
N ALA A 91 -3.42 13.65 4.11
CA ALA A 91 -2.25 14.50 3.97
C ALA A 91 -1.80 15.03 5.33
N PRO A 92 -0.48 15.10 5.59
CA PRO A 92 0.02 15.73 6.79
C PRO A 92 -0.35 17.23 6.77
N ASP A 93 -0.81 17.75 7.92
CA ASP A 93 -1.06 19.17 8.11
C ASP A 93 0.22 19.97 7.79
N ALA A 94 0.08 21.02 6.98
CA ALA A 94 1.18 21.84 6.46
C ALA A 94 1.84 22.75 7.51
#